data_AF-A0A935KK77-F1
#
_entry.id   AF-A0A935KK77-F1
#
_cell.length_a   1.000
_cell.length_b   1.000
_cell.length_c   1.000
_cell.angle_alpha   90.00
_cell.angle_beta   90.00
_cell.angle_gamma   90.00
#
_symmetry.space_group_name_H-M   'P 1'
#
loop_
_entity.id
_entity.type
_entity.pdbx_description
1 polymer ?
#
loop_
_entity_poly.entity_id
_entity_poly.type
_entity_poly.pdbx_seq_one_letter_code
_entity_poly.pdbx_strand_id
1 'polypeptide(L)'
;MKWILIAVALLLSWQSQAQRVYWKEHRDFAEMVINVLHPTEDDDLQPVKDSSAYLLEKAKTWQSSKIPAGIKKEAVQKSLAELVKLCTDLHNAVLEKRKDFDIRLLAFKVHNKYHYIDGRQLIKN
;
A
#
# COMPACT_ATOMS: atom_id res chain seq x y z
N MET A 1 20.66 26.98 -35.45
CA MET A 1 20.68 25.49 -35.34
C MET A 1 21.28 24.97 -34.05
N LYS A 2 22.50 25.37 -33.63
CA LYS A 2 23.13 24.87 -32.38
C LYS A 2 22.28 25.05 -31.11
N TRP A 3 21.61 26.20 -30.96
CA TRP A 3 20.72 26.48 -29.83
C TRP A 3 19.44 25.64 -29.80
N ILE A 4 18.93 25.24 -30.97
CA ILE A 4 17.75 24.36 -31.08
C ILE A 4 18.11 22.92 -30.67
N LEU A 5 19.32 22.46 -31.03
CA LEU A 5 19.82 21.13 -30.63
C LEU A 5 20.05 21.03 -29.11
N ILE A 6 20.50 22.11 -28.46
CA ILE A 6 20.65 22.18 -27.00
C ILE A 6 19.28 22.22 -26.29
N ALA A 7 18.31 22.97 -26.84
CA ALA A 7 16.95 23.01 -26.29
C ALA A 7 16.22 21.66 -26.39
N VAL A 8 16.41 20.92 -27.50
CA VAL A 8 15.86 19.56 -27.68
C VAL A 8 16.53 18.56 -26.74
N ALA A 9 17.85 18.66 -26.52
CA ALA A 9 18.56 17.79 -25.58
C ALA A 9 18.11 17.99 -24.12
N LEU A 10 17.80 19.24 -23.72
CA LEU A 10 17.29 19.56 -22.38
C LEU A 10 15.85 19.06 -22.15
N LEU A 11 15.01 19.05 -23.19
CA LEU A 11 13.64 18.51 -23.11
C LEU A 11 13.61 16.97 -22.97
N LEU A 12 14.61 16.26 -23.50
CA LEU A 12 14.73 14.80 -23.37
C LEU A 12 15.19 14.36 -21.98
N SER A 13 15.93 15.20 -21.24
CA SER A 13 16.38 14.89 -19.88
C SER A 13 15.28 14.96 -18.81
N TRP A 14 14.06 15.43 -19.14
CA TRP A 14 12.94 15.47 -18.19
C TRP A 14 12.11 14.19 -18.12
N GLN A 15 12.40 13.17 -18.94
CA GLN A 15 11.64 11.91 -18.96
C GLN A 15 12.05 10.91 -17.86
N SER A 16 12.90 11.28 -16.90
CA SER A 16 13.17 10.44 -15.73
C SER A 16 12.14 10.62 -14.62
N GLN A 17 10.85 10.59 -14.96
CA GLN A 17 9.83 10.30 -13.94
C GLN A 17 9.94 8.82 -13.63
N ALA A 18 10.26 8.46 -12.39
CA ALA A 18 10.23 7.07 -11.93
C ALA A 18 8.81 6.51 -12.17
N GLN A 19 8.64 5.80 -13.29
CA GLN A 19 7.34 5.28 -13.69
C GLN A 19 6.95 4.19 -12.69
N ARG A 20 6.06 4.51 -11.74
CA ARG A 20 5.49 3.54 -10.81
C ARG A 20 4.89 2.40 -11.62
N VAL A 21 5.23 1.17 -11.26
CA VAL A 21 4.71 0.00 -11.98
C VAL A 21 3.22 -0.13 -11.69
N TYR A 22 2.42 -0.30 -12.73
CA TYR A 22 1.03 -0.67 -12.54
C TYR A 22 0.96 -2.07 -11.91
N TRP A 23 0.32 -2.15 -10.74
CA TRP A 23 0.06 -3.39 -10.05
C TRP A 23 -1.38 -3.34 -9.54
N LYS A 24 -2.27 -4.14 -10.13
CA LYS A 24 -3.70 -4.07 -9.86
C LYS A 24 -4.01 -4.29 -8.38
N GLU A 25 -3.44 -5.33 -7.78
CA GLU A 25 -3.72 -5.73 -6.41
C GLU A 25 -3.20 -4.70 -5.39
N HIS A 26 -2.12 -4.01 -5.71
CA HIS A 26 -1.69 -2.83 -4.95
C HIS A 26 -2.77 -1.75 -4.96
N ARG A 27 -3.36 -1.44 -6.13
CA ARG A 27 -4.43 -0.43 -6.24
C ARG A 27 -5.70 -0.84 -5.50
N ASP A 28 -6.12 -2.10 -5.65
CA ASP A 28 -7.24 -2.65 -4.91
C ASP A 28 -7.03 -2.49 -3.39
N PHE A 29 -5.80 -2.71 -2.90
CA PHE A 29 -5.49 -2.48 -1.48
C PHE A 29 -5.43 -0.98 -1.14
N ALA A 30 -4.94 -0.12 -2.03
CA ALA A 30 -4.92 1.33 -1.84
C ALA A 30 -6.35 1.89 -1.66
N GLU A 31 -7.33 1.37 -2.40
CA GLU A 31 -8.74 1.73 -2.22
C GLU A 31 -9.25 1.34 -0.83
N MET A 32 -8.81 0.20 -0.29
CA MET A 32 -9.11 -0.17 1.11
C MET A 32 -8.48 0.81 2.09
N VAL A 33 -7.25 1.25 1.86
CA VAL A 33 -6.62 2.25 2.74
C VAL A 33 -7.45 3.53 2.77
N ILE A 34 -7.86 4.03 1.61
CA ILE A 34 -8.66 5.26 1.49
C ILE A 34 -10.01 5.13 2.18
N ASN A 35 -10.75 4.06 1.91
CA ASN A 35 -12.14 3.95 2.35
C ASN A 35 -12.30 3.34 3.74
N VAL A 36 -11.31 2.60 4.23
CA VAL A 36 -11.39 1.83 5.48
C VAL A 36 -10.43 2.35 6.54
N LEU A 37 -9.21 2.75 6.17
CA LEU A 37 -8.18 3.12 7.15
C LEU A 37 -8.09 4.63 7.38
N HIS A 38 -8.15 5.47 6.35
CA HIS A 38 -8.10 6.93 6.55
C HIS A 38 -9.20 7.48 7.48
N PRO A 39 -10.47 6.99 7.45
CA PRO A 39 -11.48 7.46 8.40
C PRO A 39 -11.06 7.32 9.87
N THR A 40 -10.16 6.39 10.19
CA THR A 40 -9.67 6.21 11.56
C THR A 40 -8.83 7.38 12.09
N GLU A 41 -8.30 8.22 11.20
CA GLU A 41 -7.56 9.44 11.54
C GLU A 41 -8.49 10.53 12.09
N ASP A 42 -9.76 10.53 11.66
CA ASP A 42 -10.83 11.41 12.12
C ASP A 42 -11.75 10.70 13.15
N ASP A 43 -11.18 9.77 13.91
CA ASP A 43 -11.84 8.96 14.94
C ASP A 43 -12.93 7.97 14.48
N ASP A 44 -13.27 7.88 13.19
CA ASP A 44 -14.26 6.92 12.67
C ASP A 44 -13.67 5.52 12.48
N LEU A 45 -14.02 4.62 13.42
CA LEU A 45 -13.56 3.23 13.42
C LEU A 45 -14.57 2.27 12.77
N GLN A 46 -15.76 2.75 12.40
CA GLN A 46 -16.84 1.91 11.88
C GLN A 46 -16.46 1.22 10.56
N PRO A 47 -15.84 1.90 9.56
CA PRO A 47 -15.41 1.26 8.33
C PRO A 47 -14.45 0.08 8.55
N VAL A 48 -13.53 0.21 9.52
CA VAL A 48 -12.61 -0.88 9.90
C VAL A 48 -13.36 -2.08 10.45
N LYS A 49 -14.31 -1.84 11.38
CA LYS A 49 -15.10 -2.91 11.99
C LYS A 49 -15.91 -3.67 10.93
N ASP A 50 -16.50 -2.94 9.98
CA ASP A 50 -17.35 -3.52 8.94
C ASP A 50 -16.55 -4.24 7.84
N SER A 51 -15.34 -3.77 7.55
CA SER A 51 -14.58 -4.20 6.36
C SER A 51 -13.27 -4.93 6.67
N SER A 52 -12.95 -5.23 7.94
CA SER A 52 -11.68 -5.87 8.32
C SER A 52 -11.41 -7.21 7.63
N ALA A 53 -12.45 -8.01 7.38
CA ALA A 53 -12.34 -9.26 6.65
C ALA A 53 -11.92 -9.04 5.19
N TYR A 54 -12.53 -8.07 4.51
CA TYR A 54 -12.24 -7.74 3.12
C TYR A 54 -10.87 -7.07 2.97
N LEU A 55 -10.47 -6.24 3.94
CA LEU A 55 -9.12 -5.67 4.02
C LEU A 55 -8.06 -6.78 4.08
N LEU A 56 -8.28 -7.80 4.92
CA LEU A 56 -7.40 -8.98 5.01
C LEU A 56 -7.38 -9.78 3.70
N GLU A 57 -8.53 -9.98 3.07
CA GLU A 57 -8.62 -10.66 1.76
C GLU A 57 -7.74 -9.94 0.73
N LYS A 58 -7.88 -8.62 0.59
CA LYS A 58 -7.07 -7.82 -0.34
C LYS A 58 -5.58 -7.89 -0.05
N ALA A 59 -5.17 -7.88 1.22
CA ALA A 59 -3.77 -8.05 1.58
C ALA A 59 -3.24 -9.41 1.11
N LYS A 60 -4.00 -10.49 1.31
CA LYS A 60 -3.63 -11.85 0.88
C LYS A 60 -3.56 -11.94 -0.64
N THR A 61 -4.56 -11.41 -1.34
CA THR A 61 -4.56 -11.36 -2.81
C THR A 61 -3.33 -10.62 -3.34
N TRP A 62 -2.99 -9.47 -2.75
CA TRP A 62 -1.80 -8.74 -3.14
C TRP A 62 -0.51 -9.52 -2.87
N GLN A 63 -0.38 -10.15 -1.70
CA GLN A 63 0.76 -11.01 -1.37
C GLN A 63 0.94 -12.16 -2.37
N SER A 64 -0.14 -12.80 -2.81
CA SER A 64 -0.10 -13.95 -3.72
C SER A 64 0.05 -13.56 -5.20
N SER A 65 -0.13 -12.29 -5.55
CA SER A 65 -0.09 -11.84 -6.93
C SER A 65 1.31 -11.84 -7.55
N LYS A 66 1.38 -11.83 -8.88
CA LYS A 66 2.65 -11.80 -9.61
C LYS A 66 3.33 -10.45 -9.40
N ILE A 67 4.50 -10.48 -8.77
CA ILE A 67 5.33 -9.28 -8.57
C ILE A 67 5.77 -8.74 -9.94
N PRO A 68 5.50 -7.46 -10.24
CA PRO A 68 5.90 -6.86 -11.51
C PRO A 68 7.42 -6.80 -11.69
N ALA A 69 7.86 -6.80 -12.95
CA ALA A 69 9.28 -6.64 -13.28
C ALA A 69 9.82 -5.28 -12.79
N GLY A 70 11.08 -5.27 -12.33
CA GLY A 70 11.73 -4.07 -11.78
C GLY A 70 11.49 -3.82 -10.30
N ILE A 71 10.67 -4.64 -9.63
CA ILE A 71 10.48 -4.61 -8.17
C ILE A 71 11.43 -5.61 -7.49
N LYS A 72 12.06 -5.18 -6.39
CA LYS A 72 12.92 -6.04 -5.55
C LYS A 72 12.08 -7.10 -4.83
N LYS A 73 12.00 -8.29 -5.44
CA LYS A 73 11.13 -9.40 -5.04
C LYS A 73 11.22 -9.76 -3.55
N GLU A 74 12.41 -10.02 -3.03
CA GLU A 74 12.59 -10.48 -1.63
C GLU A 74 12.10 -9.45 -0.61
N ALA A 75 12.44 -8.17 -0.82
CA ALA A 75 12.05 -7.09 0.07
C ALA A 75 10.53 -6.87 0.10
N VAL A 76 9.89 -6.88 -1.08
CA VAL A 76 8.44 -6.69 -1.17
C VAL A 76 7.67 -7.91 -0.64
N GLN A 77 8.16 -9.14 -0.88
CA GLN A 77 7.53 -10.36 -0.37
C GLN A 77 7.52 -10.39 1.16
N LYS A 78 8.64 -10.05 1.80
CA LYS A 78 8.71 -9.95 3.26
C LYS A 78 7.71 -8.92 3.80
N SER A 79 7.64 -7.76 3.16
CA SER A 79 6.79 -6.66 3.64
C SER A 79 5.30 -6.95 3.43
N LEU A 80 4.93 -7.64 2.35
CA LEU A 80 3.57 -8.12 2.11
C LEU A 80 3.17 -9.21 3.11
N ALA A 81 4.10 -10.08 3.52
CA ALA A 81 3.83 -11.05 4.59
C ALA A 81 3.56 -10.35 5.94
N GLU A 82 4.34 -9.33 6.27
CA GLU A 82 4.10 -8.51 7.46
C GLU A 82 2.75 -7.76 7.37
N LEU A 83 2.39 -7.22 6.20
CA LEU A 83 1.10 -6.58 5.97
C LEU A 83 -0.07 -7.54 6.20
N VAL A 84 0.00 -8.77 5.65
CA VAL A 84 -1.03 -9.80 5.85
C VAL A 84 -1.15 -10.17 7.33
N LYS A 85 -0.03 -10.30 8.04
CA LYS A 85 -0.05 -10.55 9.49
C LYS A 85 -0.77 -9.43 10.23
N LEU A 86 -0.44 -8.16 9.95
CA LEU A 86 -1.09 -7.02 10.60
C LEU A 86 -2.59 -6.95 10.30
N CYS A 87 -3.00 -7.24 9.05
CA CYS A 87 -4.42 -7.31 8.69
C CYS A 87 -5.14 -8.46 9.41
N THR A 88 -4.44 -9.58 9.63
CA THR A 88 -4.97 -10.73 10.38
C THR A 88 -5.17 -10.37 11.85
N ASP A 89 -4.15 -9.76 12.48
CA ASP A 89 -4.23 -9.30 13.86
C ASP A 89 -5.38 -8.28 14.04
N LEU A 90 -5.54 -7.36 13.08
CA LEU A 90 -6.65 -6.39 13.06
C LEU A 90 -8.01 -7.06 12.95
N HIS A 91 -8.18 -7.98 12.00
CA HIS A 91 -9.45 -8.69 11.83
C HIS A 91 -9.82 -9.50 13.07
N ASN A 92 -8.85 -10.20 13.68
CA ASN A 92 -9.07 -10.92 14.93
C ASN A 92 -9.49 -9.98 16.06
N ALA A 93 -8.84 -8.81 16.19
CA ALA A 93 -9.22 -7.82 17.20
C ALA A 93 -10.66 -7.31 17.03
N VAL A 94 -11.14 -7.18 15.80
CA VAL A 94 -12.55 -6.85 15.50
C VAL A 94 -13.48 -7.98 15.91
N LEU A 95 -13.17 -9.24 15.54
CA LEU A 95 -13.99 -10.41 15.91
C LEU A 95 -14.07 -10.61 17.43
N GLU A 96 -12.95 -10.39 18.12
CA GLU A 96 -12.82 -10.47 19.57
C GLU A 96 -13.46 -9.26 20.29
N LYS A 97 -13.96 -8.27 19.54
CA LYS A 97 -14.54 -7.03 20.08
C LYS A 97 -13.60 -6.35 21.08
N ARG A 98 -12.31 -6.28 20.73
CA ARG A 98 -11.32 -5.58 21.55
C ARG A 98 -11.69 -4.10 21.67
N LYS A 99 -11.09 -3.43 22.66
CA LYS A 99 -11.29 -2.00 22.89
C LYS A 99 -10.96 -1.21 21.62
N ASP A 100 -11.71 -0.14 21.36
CA ASP A 100 -11.52 0.69 20.16
C ASP A 100 -10.09 1.23 20.04
N PHE A 101 -9.44 1.54 21.16
CA PHE A 101 -8.02 1.90 21.19
C PHE A 101 -7.11 0.81 20.58
N ASP A 102 -7.34 -0.45 20.91
CA ASP A 102 -6.52 -1.57 20.40
C ASP A 102 -6.75 -1.77 18.90
N ILE A 103 -8.00 -1.68 18.44
CA ILE A 103 -8.36 -1.80 17.02
C ILE A 103 -7.76 -0.64 16.24
N ARG A 104 -7.85 0.60 16.75
CA ARG A 104 -7.27 1.79 16.13
C ARG A 104 -5.76 1.68 16.00
N LEU A 105 -5.07 1.21 17.05
CA LEU A 105 -3.63 0.98 17.01
C LEU A 105 -3.23 -0.04 15.93
N LEU A 106 -4.01 -1.11 15.75
CA LEU A 106 -3.78 -2.10 14.70
C LEU A 106 -4.07 -1.53 13.31
N ALA A 107 -5.16 -0.77 13.13
CA ALA A 107 -5.50 -0.09 11.89
C ALA A 107 -4.37 0.87 11.45
N PHE A 108 -3.83 1.65 12.38
CA PHE A 108 -2.70 2.54 12.11
C PHE A 108 -1.43 1.79 11.69
N LYS A 109 -1.17 0.60 12.28
CA LYS A 109 -0.05 -0.25 11.86
C LYS A 109 -0.23 -0.78 10.43
N VAL A 110 -1.44 -1.19 10.06
CA VAL A 110 -1.76 -1.62 8.67
C VAL A 110 -1.53 -0.46 7.70
N HIS A 111 -2.09 0.71 8.01
CA HIS A 111 -1.94 1.94 7.23
C HIS A 111 -0.47 2.29 6.98
N ASN A 112 0.34 2.36 8.03
CA ASN A 112 1.75 2.71 7.90
C ASN A 112 2.56 1.65 7.16
N LYS A 113 2.22 0.37 7.32
CA LYS A 113 2.88 -0.71 6.57
C LYS A 113 2.58 -0.58 5.07
N TYR A 114 1.35 -0.24 4.70
CA TYR A 114 1.00 0.06 3.31
C TYR A 114 1.85 1.22 2.75
N HIS A 115 1.88 2.37 3.43
CA HIS A 115 2.65 3.52 2.96
C HIS A 115 4.15 3.26 2.90
N TYR A 116 4.68 2.43 3.79
CA TYR A 116 6.06 1.96 3.70
C TYR A 116 6.32 1.16 2.42
N ILE A 117 5.43 0.24 2.04
CA ILE A 117 5.56 -0.55 0.81
C ILE A 117 5.43 0.38 -0.41
N ASP A 118 4.36 1.19 -0.49
CA ASP A 118 4.09 2.09 -1.62
C ASP A 118 5.24 3.09 -1.83
N GLY A 119 5.70 3.73 -0.76
CA GLY A 119 6.70 4.81 -0.84
C GLY A 119 8.14 4.35 -0.99
N ARG A 120 8.48 3.08 -0.70
CA ARG A 120 9.89 2.63 -0.67
C ARG A 120 10.19 1.39 -1.51
N GLN A 121 9.19 0.56 -1.79
CA GLN A 121 9.41 -0.75 -2.39
C GLN A 121 8.75 -0.92 -3.76
N LEU A 122 7.82 -0.04 -4.13
CA LEU A 122 7.18 -0.03 -5.44
C LEU A 122 7.83 0.92 -6.45
N ILE A 123 8.95 1.55 -6.08
CA ILE A 123 9.75 2.38 -6.96
C ILE A 123 10.70 1.46 -7.73
N LYS A 124 10.65 1.52 -9.07
CA LYS A 124 11.61 0.82 -9.94
C LYS A 124 13.03 1.26 -9.56
N ASN A 125 13.92 0.30 -9.33
CA ASN A 125 15.36 0.57 -9.24
C ASN A 125 15.98 0.48 -10.63
#